data_AF-A0A7R9EH29-F1
#
_entry.id   AF-A0A7R9EH29-F1
#
_cell.length_a   1.000
_cell.length_b   1.000
_cell.length_c   1.000
_cell.angle_alpha   90.00
_cell.angle_beta   90.00
_cell.angle_gamma   90.00
#
_symmetry.space_group_name_H-M   'P 1'
#
loop_
_entity.id
_entity.type
_entity.pdbx_description
1 polymer ?
#
loop_
_entity_poly.entity_id
_entity_poly.type
_entity_poly.pdbx_seq_one_letter_code
_entity_poly.pdbx_strand_id
1 'polypeptide(L)'
;MVLALWLVLLGLNCLSAGSHRRYKRVIGGRKAATPISGAPIVSVFKEDHEATVTGTKEDEYLAFRGIRFAEPPVGNYRFQRARKLRLEGDVSATVPGAPCPQPDPVRADRVVGSEDCLFLNVFTKQLPDSPEDPGQLPVMVWIHGGGFRRGSASQYGPGPLVNKGLVVVTIQYRLGSIGFLSAANKELPGNAGMFDMTLALDWVQDYISFFGGDPARVTLCGQGSGASSAILLSLSNLTKEGEAGWRRTNKRREVSSAMVGETVTLGTIESVEKLPHKEPETTLVKLRPCSLLAWQQSRAGR
;
A
#
# COMPACT_ATOMS: atom_id res chain seq x y z
N MET A 1 -7.93 -66.26 42.76
CA MET A 1 -8.94 -65.29 43.28
C MET A 1 -8.41 -63.85 43.49
N VAL A 2 -7.18 -63.50 43.09
CA VAL A 2 -6.65 -62.11 43.27
C VAL A 2 -6.54 -61.32 41.96
N LEU A 3 -6.53 -61.99 40.79
CA LEU A 3 -6.48 -61.31 39.48
C LEU A 3 -7.83 -60.76 38.99
N ALA A 4 -8.96 -61.27 39.49
CA ALA A 4 -10.29 -60.81 39.06
C ALA A 4 -10.69 -59.47 39.70
N LEU A 5 -10.07 -59.07 40.82
CA LEU A 5 -10.37 -57.79 41.49
C LEU A 5 -9.66 -56.60 40.84
N TRP A 6 -8.53 -56.81 40.15
CA TRP A 6 -7.77 -55.72 39.51
C TRP A 6 -8.41 -55.23 38.21
N LEU A 7 -9.12 -56.10 37.48
CA LEU A 7 -9.83 -55.73 36.25
C LEU A 7 -11.10 -54.91 36.51
N VAL A 8 -11.72 -55.06 37.69
CA VAL A 8 -12.89 -54.26 38.07
C VAL A 8 -12.49 -52.84 38.48
N LEU A 9 -11.31 -52.64 39.10
CA LEU A 9 -10.81 -51.32 39.47
C LEU A 9 -10.29 -50.49 38.28
N LEU A 10 -9.81 -51.12 37.21
CA LEU A 10 -9.43 -50.44 35.97
C LEU A 10 -10.64 -50.06 35.08
N GLY A 11 -11.79 -50.73 35.23
CA GLY A 11 -13.01 -50.43 34.48
C GLY A 11 -13.83 -49.24 35.02
N LEU A 12 -13.59 -48.81 36.26
CA LEU A 12 -14.38 -47.77 36.94
C LEU A 12 -13.81 -46.34 36.80
N ASN A 13 -12.63 -46.16 36.21
CA ASN A 13 -12.01 -44.84 36.01
C ASN A 13 -12.16 -44.23 34.61
N CYS A 14 -12.92 -44.87 33.70
CA CYS A 14 -13.13 -44.34 32.33
C CYS A 14 -14.49 -43.66 32.09
N LEU A 15 -15.32 -43.47 33.13
CA LEU A 15 -16.61 -42.78 33.03
C LEU A 15 -16.61 -41.42 33.75
N SER A 16 -15.54 -40.65 33.57
CA SER A 16 -15.58 -39.19 33.73
C SER A 16 -15.27 -38.58 32.37
N ALA A 17 -16.23 -38.68 31.45
CA ALA A 17 -16.26 -37.83 30.29
C ALA A 17 -16.54 -36.41 30.78
N GLY A 18 -15.48 -35.71 31.18
CA GLY A 18 -15.52 -34.29 31.43
C GLY A 18 -16.10 -33.61 30.19
N SER A 19 -17.31 -33.08 30.32
CA SER A 19 -17.93 -32.24 29.31
C SER A 19 -17.00 -31.05 29.08
N HIS A 20 -16.17 -31.12 28.05
CA HIS A 20 -15.39 -29.98 27.58
C HIS A 20 -16.37 -28.98 26.97
N ARG A 21 -16.99 -28.19 27.83
CA ARG A 21 -17.74 -27.01 27.44
C ARG A 21 -16.74 -26.07 26.79
N ARG A 22 -16.79 -25.95 25.46
CA ARG A 22 -16.09 -24.87 24.75
C ARG A 22 -16.63 -23.55 25.27
N TYR A 23 -15.95 -22.96 26.23
CA TYR A 23 -16.12 -21.54 26.49
C TYR A 23 -15.55 -20.83 25.27
N LYS A 24 -16.44 -20.19 24.48
CA LYS A 24 -16.01 -19.08 23.63
C LYS A 24 -15.37 -18.08 24.58
N ARG A 25 -14.04 -18.06 24.63
CA ARG A 25 -13.29 -17.02 25.31
C ARG A 25 -13.46 -15.78 24.43
N VAL A 26 -14.57 -15.07 24.61
CA VAL A 26 -14.71 -13.69 24.14
C VAL A 26 -13.79 -12.90 25.06
N ILE A 27 -12.54 -12.76 24.64
CA ILE A 27 -11.61 -11.83 25.28
C ILE A 27 -12.28 -10.46 25.14
N GLY A 28 -12.51 -9.79 26.26
CA GLY A 28 -13.24 -8.52 26.34
C GLY A 28 -12.51 -7.37 25.64
N GLY A 29 -12.42 -7.44 24.31
CA GLY A 29 -12.12 -6.31 23.46
C GLY A 29 -13.34 -5.37 23.44
N ARG A 30 -13.07 -4.07 23.27
CA ARG A 30 -14.14 -3.12 22.95
C ARG A 30 -14.86 -3.65 21.71
N LYS A 31 -16.21 -3.68 21.73
CA LYS A 31 -16.96 -3.97 20.52
C LYS A 31 -16.52 -2.97 19.45
N ALA A 32 -16.01 -3.47 18.33
CA ALA A 32 -15.77 -2.67 17.15
C ALA A 32 -17.04 -1.87 16.83
N ALA A 33 -16.87 -0.62 16.39
CA ALA A 33 -18.00 0.20 16.00
C ALA A 33 -18.85 -0.57 14.98
N THR A 34 -20.17 -0.61 15.17
CA THR A 34 -21.07 -1.29 14.24
C THR A 34 -20.82 -0.73 12.84
N PRO A 35 -20.50 -1.57 11.84
CA PRO A 35 -20.21 -1.07 10.51
C PRO A 35 -21.38 -0.26 9.98
N ILE A 36 -21.08 0.86 9.32
CA ILE A 36 -22.08 1.59 8.55
C ILE A 36 -22.58 0.63 7.47
N SER A 37 -23.89 0.38 7.43
CA SER A 37 -24.51 -0.56 6.49
C SER A 37 -24.05 -0.24 5.06
N GLY A 38 -23.35 -1.18 4.41
CA GLY A 38 -22.84 -1.05 3.04
C GLY A 38 -21.39 -0.54 2.89
N ALA A 39 -20.68 -0.22 3.98
CA ALA A 39 -19.26 0.12 3.91
C ALA A 39 -18.39 -1.11 3.58
N PRO A 40 -17.39 -1.01 2.68
CA PRO A 40 -16.47 -2.11 2.42
C PRO A 40 -15.54 -2.31 3.61
N ILE A 41 -15.35 -3.57 4.01
CA ILE A 41 -14.53 -3.97 5.15
C ILE A 41 -13.50 -4.99 4.68
N VAL A 42 -12.24 -4.80 5.08
CA VAL A 42 -11.14 -5.73 4.83
C VAL A 42 -10.58 -6.22 6.16
N SER A 43 -10.66 -7.52 6.39
CA SER A 43 -9.99 -8.18 7.52
C SER A 43 -8.59 -8.59 7.10
N VAL A 44 -7.59 -8.10 7.83
CA VAL A 44 -6.17 -8.32 7.58
C VAL A 44 -5.59 -9.16 8.70
N PHE A 45 -4.83 -10.20 8.35
CA PHE A 45 -4.08 -11.01 9.31
C PHE A 45 -2.65 -11.22 8.83
N LYS A 46 -1.66 -10.75 9.60
CA LYS A 46 -0.24 -10.81 9.23
C LYS A 46 0.65 -10.82 10.47
N GLU A 47 1.54 -11.81 10.59
CA GLU A 47 2.53 -11.91 11.68
C GLU A 47 1.91 -11.74 13.08
N ASP A 48 0.81 -12.46 13.36
CA ASP A 48 0.05 -12.40 14.62
C ASP A 48 -0.64 -11.06 14.94
N HIS A 49 -0.64 -10.11 14.00
CA HIS A 49 -1.47 -8.91 14.07
C HIS A 49 -2.73 -9.08 13.23
N GLU A 50 -3.86 -8.68 13.81
CA GLU A 50 -5.18 -8.65 13.16
C GLU A 50 -5.68 -7.21 13.08
N ALA A 51 -6.21 -6.83 11.93
CA ALA A 51 -6.81 -5.51 11.73
C ALA A 51 -8.09 -5.60 10.90
N THR A 52 -9.04 -4.70 11.19
CA THR A 52 -10.25 -4.51 10.40
C THR A 52 -10.21 -3.13 9.78
N VAL A 53 -10.08 -3.05 8.46
CA VAL A 53 -9.98 -1.79 7.72
C VAL A 53 -11.34 -1.47 7.10
N THR A 54 -11.94 -0.35 7.48
CA THR A 54 -13.24 0.09 6.96
C THR A 54 -13.05 1.23 5.96
N GLY A 55 -13.52 1.05 4.73
CA GLY A 55 -13.43 2.04 3.65
C GLY A 55 -14.77 2.69 3.32
N THR A 56 -14.83 3.38 2.17
CA THR A 56 -16.05 3.89 1.56
C THR A 56 -16.31 3.23 0.21
N LYS A 57 -17.59 3.12 -0.16
CA LYS A 57 -17.99 2.75 -1.52
C LYS A 57 -18.28 4.03 -2.29
N GLU A 58 -17.52 4.27 -3.35
CA GLU A 58 -17.82 5.31 -4.34
C GLU A 58 -18.62 4.68 -5.49
N ASP A 59 -19.19 5.51 -6.37
CA ASP A 59 -20.01 5.03 -7.50
C ASP A 59 -19.27 4.02 -8.39
N GLU A 60 -17.96 4.20 -8.58
CA GLU A 60 -17.17 3.39 -9.51
C GLU A 60 -16.18 2.42 -8.85
N TYR A 61 -15.84 2.60 -7.56
CA TYR A 61 -14.79 1.84 -6.90
C TYR A 61 -14.93 1.84 -5.37
N LEU A 62 -14.23 0.92 -4.72
CA LEU A 62 -14.04 0.91 -3.27
C LEU A 62 -12.79 1.71 -2.93
N ALA A 63 -12.88 2.51 -1.88
CA ALA A 63 -11.82 3.40 -1.46
C ALA A 63 -11.47 3.23 0.01
N PHE A 64 -10.19 3.07 0.29
CA PHE A 64 -9.63 3.03 1.63
C PHE A 64 -8.60 4.15 1.74
N ARG A 65 -8.97 5.24 2.39
CA ARG A 65 -8.20 6.49 2.43
C ARG A 65 -7.59 6.70 3.80
N GLY A 66 -6.40 7.29 3.85
CA GLY A 66 -5.76 7.66 5.11
C GLY A 66 -5.26 6.45 5.93
N ILE A 67 -4.88 5.35 5.28
CA ILE A 67 -4.26 4.22 5.97
C ILE A 67 -2.83 4.59 6.34
N ARG A 68 -2.49 4.50 7.62
CA ARG A 68 -1.14 4.77 8.12
C ARG A 68 -0.20 3.61 7.78
N PHE A 69 0.94 3.91 7.15
CA PHE A 69 1.96 2.89 6.81
C PHE A 69 3.23 2.97 7.67
N ALA A 70 3.39 4.05 8.44
CA ALA A 70 4.53 4.26 9.32
C ALA A 70 4.15 5.03 10.59
N GLU A 71 4.98 4.91 11.63
CA GLU A 71 4.83 5.70 12.85
C GLU A 71 4.91 7.22 12.54
N PRO A 72 4.13 8.08 13.24
CA PRO A 72 4.19 9.53 13.03
C PRO A 72 5.63 10.07 13.22
N PRO A 73 6.23 10.74 12.22
CA PRO A 73 7.58 11.28 12.32
C PRO A 73 7.55 12.64 13.04
N VAL A 74 7.13 12.65 14.31
CA VAL A 74 6.97 13.87 15.12
C VAL A 74 7.97 13.91 16.27
N GLY A 75 8.21 15.11 16.80
CA GLY A 75 9.16 15.31 17.91
C GLY A 75 10.56 14.82 17.55
N ASN A 76 11.10 13.91 18.35
CA ASN A 76 12.45 13.35 18.15
C ASN A 76 12.60 12.56 16.84
N TYR A 77 11.49 12.17 16.20
CA TYR A 77 11.50 11.42 14.94
C TYR A 77 11.40 12.29 13.68
N ARG A 78 11.26 13.62 13.81
CA ARG A 78 11.00 14.57 12.70
C ARG A 78 11.89 14.37 11.47
N PHE A 79 13.20 14.25 11.68
CA PHE A 79 14.19 14.11 10.61
C PHE A 79 14.77 12.69 10.50
N GLN A 80 14.30 11.78 11.36
CA GLN A 80 14.79 10.41 11.41
C GLN A 80 14.12 9.55 10.34
N ARG A 81 14.72 8.42 10.00
CA ARG A 81 14.05 7.42 9.17
C ARG A 81 12.76 7.01 9.85
N ALA A 82 11.67 6.96 9.08
CA ALA A 82 10.39 6.52 9.61
C ALA A 82 10.48 5.05 10.04
N ARG A 83 9.62 4.67 10.97
CA ARG A 83 9.56 3.30 11.51
C ARG A 83 8.34 2.60 10.95
N LYS A 84 8.52 1.35 10.54
CA LYS A 84 7.45 0.50 10.04
C LYS A 84 6.33 0.40 11.07
N LEU A 85 5.09 0.57 10.62
CA LEU A 85 3.90 0.32 11.42
C LEU A 85 3.12 -0.85 10.83
N ARG A 86 2.74 -1.80 11.67
CA ARG A 86 1.83 -2.88 11.28
C ARG A 86 0.39 -2.46 11.50
N LEU A 87 -0.50 -2.94 10.64
CA LEU A 87 -1.94 -2.76 10.85
C LEU A 87 -2.37 -3.58 12.05
N GLU A 88 -3.12 -2.97 12.96
CA GLU A 88 -3.66 -3.62 14.15
C GLU A 88 -4.97 -2.95 14.57
N GLY A 89 -5.93 -3.75 15.02
CA GLY A 89 -7.22 -3.27 15.52
C GLY A 89 -8.12 -2.66 14.44
N ASP A 90 -9.00 -1.75 14.86
CA ASP A 90 -9.97 -1.10 13.95
C ASP A 90 -9.33 0.11 13.26
N VAL A 91 -9.23 0.06 11.93
CA VAL A 91 -8.67 1.13 11.09
C VAL A 91 -9.78 1.78 10.27
N SER A 92 -10.14 3.01 10.62
CA SER A 92 -11.09 3.81 9.84
C SER A 92 -10.39 4.47 8.66
N ALA A 93 -10.53 3.87 7.48
CA ALA A 93 -9.93 4.33 6.23
C ALA A 93 -10.95 5.05 5.32
N THR A 94 -11.75 5.95 5.89
CA THR A 94 -12.86 6.61 5.19
C THR A 94 -12.54 8.02 4.72
N VAL A 95 -11.50 8.66 5.29
CA VAL A 95 -11.13 10.05 5.03
C VAL A 95 -9.64 10.11 4.62
N PRO A 96 -9.27 10.93 3.63
CA PRO A 96 -7.87 11.20 3.34
C PRO A 96 -7.05 11.60 4.57
N GLY A 97 -5.84 11.04 4.69
CA GLY A 97 -4.86 11.52 5.65
C GLY A 97 -4.41 12.95 5.32
N ALA A 98 -3.94 13.69 6.32
CA ALA A 98 -3.43 15.05 6.12
C ALA A 98 -2.24 15.07 5.13
N PRO A 99 -2.12 16.09 4.27
CA PRO A 99 -0.90 16.29 3.49
C PRO A 99 0.28 16.62 4.41
N CYS A 100 1.49 16.32 3.96
CA CYS A 100 2.72 16.73 4.66
C CYS A 100 2.88 18.26 4.64
N PRO A 101 3.64 18.85 5.59
CA PRO A 101 3.76 20.29 5.70
C PRO A 101 4.36 20.89 4.43
N GLN A 102 3.67 21.87 3.86
CA GLN A 102 4.05 22.50 2.61
C GLN A 102 3.44 23.90 2.49
N PRO A 103 3.99 24.79 1.63
CA PRO A 103 3.36 26.08 1.35
C PRO A 103 1.93 25.90 0.85
N ASP A 104 1.02 26.72 1.33
CA ASP A 104 -0.37 26.75 0.87
C ASP A 104 -0.41 27.12 -0.63
N PRO A 105 -1.16 26.38 -1.46
CA PRO A 105 -1.18 26.60 -2.91
C PRO A 105 -1.84 27.93 -3.31
N VAL A 106 -2.66 28.53 -2.44
CA VAL A 106 -3.37 29.80 -2.68
C VAL A 106 -2.67 30.95 -1.96
N ARG A 107 -2.18 30.72 -0.73
CA ARG A 107 -1.56 31.75 0.11
C ARG A 107 -0.12 31.37 0.48
N ALA A 108 0.83 31.72 -0.38
CA ALA A 108 2.23 31.29 -0.24
C ALA A 108 2.93 31.68 1.08
N ASP A 109 2.38 32.63 1.84
CA ASP A 109 2.81 33.02 3.19
C ASP A 109 2.34 32.06 4.30
N ARG A 110 1.52 31.07 3.97
CA ARG A 110 0.98 30.07 4.90
C ARG A 110 1.53 28.68 4.63
N VAL A 111 1.55 27.88 5.68
CA VAL A 111 1.87 26.45 5.63
C VAL A 111 0.59 25.67 5.93
N VAL A 112 0.34 24.64 5.12
CA VAL A 112 -0.74 23.66 5.30
C VAL A 112 -0.17 22.28 5.55
N GLY A 113 -1.00 21.40 6.10
CA GLY A 113 -0.63 20.00 6.37
C GLY A 113 -0.21 19.74 7.81
N SER A 114 0.25 18.52 8.05
CA SER A 114 0.66 18.01 9.37
C SER A 114 1.95 17.22 9.24
N GLU A 115 2.83 17.26 10.24
CA GLU A 115 4.00 16.35 10.29
C GLU A 115 3.58 14.88 10.42
N ASP A 116 2.42 14.66 11.03
CA ASP A 116 1.75 13.38 11.00
C ASP A 116 1.05 13.20 9.64
N CYS A 117 1.80 12.76 8.62
CA CYS A 117 1.33 12.66 7.24
C CYS A 117 1.66 11.35 6.52
N LEU A 118 2.24 10.34 7.21
CA LEU A 118 2.67 9.08 6.57
C LEU A 118 1.49 8.12 6.36
N PHE A 119 0.64 8.51 5.42
CA PHE A 119 -0.56 7.78 5.01
C PHE A 119 -0.50 7.38 3.53
N LEU A 120 -1.24 6.35 3.19
CA LEU A 120 -1.54 5.96 1.82
C LEU A 120 -3.03 5.72 1.63
N ASN A 121 -3.45 5.65 0.37
CA ASN A 121 -4.80 5.30 -0.02
C ASN A 121 -4.76 4.10 -0.95
N VAL A 122 -5.74 3.22 -0.84
CA VAL A 122 -5.94 2.07 -1.72
C VAL A 122 -7.30 2.18 -2.39
N PHE A 123 -7.31 1.99 -3.71
CA PHE A 123 -8.51 2.02 -4.53
C PHE A 123 -8.57 0.73 -5.35
N THR A 124 -9.73 0.07 -5.31
CA THR A 124 -9.94 -1.19 -6.01
C THR A 124 -11.38 -1.28 -6.50
N LYS A 125 -11.62 -2.01 -7.58
CA LYS A 125 -12.97 -2.19 -8.12
C LYS A 125 -13.83 -3.01 -7.15
N GLN A 126 -13.20 -3.98 -6.49
CA GLN A 126 -13.83 -4.96 -5.63
C GLN A 126 -12.80 -5.65 -4.72
N LEU A 127 -13.30 -6.29 -3.66
CA LEU A 127 -12.49 -7.07 -2.75
C LEU A 127 -12.39 -8.54 -3.19
N PRO A 128 -11.37 -9.28 -2.73
CA PRO A 128 -11.28 -10.73 -2.92
C PRO A 128 -12.55 -11.44 -2.45
N ASP A 129 -12.83 -12.60 -3.05
CA ASP A 129 -13.97 -13.47 -2.72
C ASP A 129 -15.35 -12.83 -2.93
N SER A 130 -15.42 -11.69 -3.62
CA SER A 130 -16.69 -11.13 -4.08
C SER A 130 -17.26 -11.97 -5.24
N PRO A 131 -18.59 -11.96 -5.49
CA PRO A 131 -19.20 -12.76 -6.54
C PRO A 131 -18.64 -12.54 -7.95
N GLU A 132 -18.00 -11.40 -8.19
CA GLU A 132 -17.43 -11.01 -9.48
C GLU A 132 -15.89 -11.01 -9.46
N ASP A 133 -15.24 -11.63 -8.45
CA ASP A 133 -13.79 -11.53 -8.18
C ASP A 133 -12.93 -11.81 -9.43
N PRO A 134 -12.22 -10.81 -10.00
CA PRO A 134 -11.32 -11.01 -11.13
C PRO A 134 -10.02 -11.71 -10.72
N GLY A 135 -9.84 -12.03 -9.44
CA GLY A 135 -8.61 -12.50 -8.83
C GLY A 135 -7.67 -11.35 -8.49
N GLN A 136 -6.42 -11.67 -8.15
CA GLN A 136 -5.42 -10.66 -7.81
C GLN A 136 -5.09 -9.79 -9.04
N LEU A 137 -5.31 -8.48 -8.95
CA LEU A 137 -5.12 -7.52 -10.03
C LEU A 137 -3.72 -6.87 -10.01
N PRO A 138 -3.18 -6.41 -11.15
CA PRO A 138 -1.96 -5.60 -11.15
C PRO A 138 -2.11 -4.35 -10.28
N VAL A 139 -1.03 -4.01 -9.57
CA VAL A 139 -1.00 -2.88 -8.63
C VAL A 139 -0.19 -1.74 -9.23
N MET A 140 -0.77 -0.55 -9.26
CA MET A 140 -0.06 0.69 -9.59
C MET A 140 0.15 1.50 -8.32
N VAL A 141 1.41 1.71 -7.94
CA VAL A 141 1.78 2.63 -6.85
C VAL A 141 2.14 3.98 -7.46
N TRP A 142 1.36 5.01 -7.11
CA TRP A 142 1.54 6.37 -7.59
C TRP A 142 2.25 7.25 -6.57
N ILE A 143 3.40 7.78 -6.99
CA ILE A 143 4.19 8.77 -6.25
C ILE A 143 3.90 10.15 -6.83
N HIS A 144 3.30 11.02 -6.02
CA HIS A 144 2.97 12.37 -6.49
C HIS A 144 4.24 13.21 -6.74
N GLY A 145 4.15 14.13 -7.70
CA GLY A 145 5.18 15.12 -8.00
C GLY A 145 5.18 16.30 -7.02
N GLY A 146 5.75 17.43 -7.45
CA GLY A 146 5.80 18.68 -6.68
C GLY A 146 7.19 19.12 -6.23
N GLY A 147 8.24 18.63 -6.89
CA GLY A 147 9.63 19.07 -6.66
C GLY A 147 10.12 18.77 -5.24
N PHE A 148 9.59 17.71 -4.62
CA PHE A 148 9.82 17.35 -3.22
C PHE A 148 9.39 18.40 -2.18
N ARG A 149 8.65 19.45 -2.56
CA ARG A 149 8.29 20.57 -1.67
C ARG A 149 6.79 20.74 -1.45
N ARG A 150 5.96 20.13 -2.30
CA ARG A 150 4.49 20.17 -2.27
C ARG A 150 3.92 18.92 -2.92
N GLY A 151 2.61 18.73 -2.83
CA GLY A 151 1.87 17.60 -3.39
C GLY A 151 1.13 16.79 -2.33
N SER A 152 0.27 15.88 -2.79
CA SER A 152 -0.50 14.99 -1.91
C SER A 152 -0.93 13.71 -2.63
N ALA A 153 -1.02 12.61 -1.88
CA ALA A 153 -1.61 11.33 -2.28
C ALA A 153 -3.08 11.45 -2.71
N SER A 154 -3.76 12.51 -2.29
CA SER A 154 -5.17 12.77 -2.63
C SER A 154 -5.33 13.81 -3.75
N GLN A 155 -4.25 14.18 -4.44
CA GLN A 155 -4.27 15.18 -5.50
C GLN A 155 -4.96 14.70 -6.78
N TYR A 156 -5.01 13.38 -7.02
CA TYR A 156 -5.51 12.80 -8.26
C TYR A 156 -6.53 11.69 -8.00
N GLY A 157 -7.57 11.64 -8.84
CA GLY A 157 -8.63 10.62 -8.77
C GLY A 157 -8.20 9.29 -9.42
N PRO A 158 -8.61 8.13 -8.86
CA PRO A 158 -8.18 6.81 -9.33
C PRO A 158 -9.13 6.16 -10.36
N GLY A 159 -10.35 6.68 -10.53
CA GLY A 159 -11.47 6.02 -11.20
C GLY A 159 -11.14 5.37 -12.56
N PRO A 160 -10.59 6.12 -13.54
CA PRO A 160 -10.27 5.57 -14.86
C PRO A 160 -9.28 4.39 -14.84
N LEU A 161 -8.37 4.35 -13.87
CA LEU A 161 -7.39 3.26 -13.72
C LEU A 161 -8.03 2.05 -13.05
N VAL A 162 -8.82 2.29 -12.00
CA VAL A 162 -9.55 1.21 -11.31
C VAL A 162 -10.55 0.53 -12.24
N ASN A 163 -11.27 1.29 -13.07
CA ASN A 163 -12.19 0.76 -14.07
C ASN A 163 -11.49 -0.05 -15.18
N LYS A 164 -10.18 0.08 -15.33
CA LYS A 164 -9.36 -0.75 -16.24
C LYS A 164 -8.78 -2.00 -15.58
N GLY A 165 -9.23 -2.33 -14.36
CA GLY A 165 -8.80 -3.54 -13.64
C GLY A 165 -7.45 -3.37 -12.94
N LEU A 166 -7.14 -2.18 -12.43
CA LEU A 166 -5.97 -1.94 -11.58
C LEU A 166 -6.37 -1.71 -10.12
N VAL A 167 -5.54 -2.20 -9.21
CA VAL A 167 -5.52 -1.68 -7.84
C VAL A 167 -4.57 -0.49 -7.81
N VAL A 168 -5.08 0.67 -7.39
CA VAL A 168 -4.29 1.91 -7.35
C VAL A 168 -3.96 2.24 -5.91
N VAL A 169 -2.68 2.43 -5.63
CA VAL A 169 -2.19 2.88 -4.32
C VAL A 169 -1.56 4.26 -4.50
N THR A 170 -2.01 5.26 -3.74
CA THR A 170 -1.36 6.58 -3.69
C THR A 170 -0.70 6.78 -2.34
N ILE A 171 0.54 7.25 -2.33
CA ILE A 171 1.35 7.34 -1.10
C ILE A 171 1.72 8.79 -0.78
N GLN A 172 1.75 9.13 0.51
CA GLN A 172 2.40 10.32 1.01
C GLN A 172 3.87 10.05 1.35
N TYR A 173 4.69 11.09 1.33
CA TYR A 173 6.06 11.08 1.81
C TYR A 173 6.44 12.47 2.32
N ARG A 174 7.35 12.57 3.30
CA ARG A 174 7.76 13.87 3.85
C ARG A 174 8.35 14.77 2.76
N LEU A 175 8.03 16.07 2.85
CA LEU A 175 8.39 17.10 1.89
C LEU A 175 9.35 18.12 2.49
N GLY A 176 9.99 18.90 1.63
CA GLY A 176 10.88 20.00 1.99
C GLY A 176 12.05 19.58 2.87
N SER A 177 12.42 20.46 3.79
CA SER A 177 13.47 20.17 4.78
C SER A 177 13.12 18.98 5.68
N ILE A 178 11.84 18.79 6.00
CA ILE A 178 11.40 17.68 6.87
C ILE A 178 11.68 16.32 6.21
N GLY A 179 11.57 16.22 4.89
CA GLY A 179 11.86 14.99 4.15
C GLY A 179 13.31 14.83 3.67
N PHE A 180 14.04 15.93 3.46
CA PHE A 180 15.29 15.88 2.68
C PHE A 180 16.47 16.65 3.29
N LEU A 181 16.34 17.17 4.51
CA LEU A 181 17.47 17.79 5.22
C LEU A 181 18.56 16.75 5.51
N SER A 182 19.81 17.10 5.21
CA SER A 182 20.99 16.28 5.48
C SER A 182 22.10 17.13 6.06
N ALA A 183 22.78 16.58 7.06
CA ALA A 183 24.04 17.12 7.58
C ALA A 183 25.23 16.19 7.25
N ALA A 184 25.03 15.23 6.34
CA ALA A 184 26.02 14.22 5.94
C ALA A 184 26.66 13.48 7.12
N ASN A 185 25.91 13.29 8.20
CA ASN A 185 26.35 12.56 9.40
C ASN A 185 25.33 11.45 9.76
N LYS A 186 25.65 10.65 10.77
CA LYS A 186 24.82 9.50 11.17
C LYS A 186 23.46 9.91 11.73
N GLU A 187 23.36 11.08 12.36
CA GLU A 187 22.14 11.56 13.02
C GLU A 187 21.16 12.17 12.01
N LEU A 188 21.68 12.73 10.92
CA LEU A 188 20.92 13.40 9.87
C LEU A 188 21.44 12.99 8.48
N PRO A 189 21.29 11.69 8.10
CA PRO A 189 21.84 11.17 6.85
C PRO A 189 21.14 11.74 5.61
N GLY A 190 19.92 12.28 5.75
CA GLY A 190 19.09 12.75 4.65
C GLY A 190 18.20 11.68 4.04
N ASN A 191 17.50 12.05 2.97
CA ASN A 191 16.59 11.19 2.20
C ASN A 191 15.47 10.54 3.03
N ALA A 192 15.04 11.17 4.13
CA ALA A 192 13.97 10.66 4.97
C ALA A 192 12.68 10.39 4.16
N GLY A 193 12.35 11.27 3.20
CA GLY A 193 11.23 11.10 2.26
C GLY A 193 11.38 9.88 1.33
N MET A 194 12.61 9.50 0.94
CA MET A 194 12.83 8.28 0.16
C MET A 194 12.65 7.01 1.01
N PHE A 195 13.02 7.06 2.28
CA PHE A 195 12.77 5.97 3.23
C PHE A 195 11.27 5.84 3.53
N ASP A 196 10.52 6.95 3.59
CA ASP A 196 9.06 6.92 3.70
C ASP A 196 8.43 6.17 2.52
N MET A 197 8.84 6.49 1.29
CA MET A 197 8.35 5.77 0.10
C MET A 197 8.70 4.28 0.13
N THR A 198 9.88 3.92 0.63
CA THR A 198 10.30 2.52 0.77
C THR A 198 9.39 1.78 1.75
N LEU A 199 9.06 2.37 2.90
CA LEU A 199 8.12 1.79 3.84
C LEU A 199 6.70 1.68 3.28
N ALA A 200 6.26 2.62 2.44
CA ALA A 200 4.98 2.50 1.76
C ALA A 200 4.96 1.31 0.78
N LEU A 201 6.08 1.03 0.11
CA LEU A 201 6.21 -0.17 -0.74
C LEU A 201 6.23 -1.45 0.09
N ASP A 202 6.90 -1.46 1.25
CA ASP A 202 6.87 -2.60 2.17
C ASP A 202 5.44 -2.87 2.65
N TRP A 203 4.68 -1.81 2.97
CA TRP A 203 3.26 -1.93 3.30
C TRP A 203 2.45 -2.54 2.15
N VAL A 204 2.69 -2.10 0.91
CA VAL A 204 2.02 -2.68 -0.27
C VAL A 204 2.34 -4.17 -0.39
N GLN A 205 3.60 -4.56 -0.21
CA GLN A 205 4.01 -5.98 -0.27
C GLN A 205 3.33 -6.82 0.81
N ASP A 206 3.17 -6.27 2.01
CA ASP A 206 2.58 -7.01 3.13
C ASP A 206 1.07 -7.13 3.06
N TYR A 207 0.38 -6.12 2.51
CA TYR A 207 -1.06 -5.97 2.70
C TYR A 207 -1.89 -5.89 1.42
N ILE A 208 -1.32 -5.64 0.24
CA ILE A 208 -2.15 -5.33 -0.94
C ILE A 208 -3.02 -6.50 -1.42
N SER A 209 -2.64 -7.75 -1.11
CA SER A 209 -3.44 -8.93 -1.44
C SER A 209 -4.80 -8.94 -0.75
N PHE A 210 -4.92 -8.38 0.45
CA PHE A 210 -6.20 -8.25 1.16
C PHE A 210 -7.15 -7.26 0.47
N PHE A 211 -6.62 -6.37 -0.39
CA PHE A 211 -7.38 -5.39 -1.15
C PHE A 211 -7.57 -5.81 -2.63
N GLY A 212 -7.26 -7.06 -2.98
CA GLY A 212 -7.41 -7.60 -4.34
C GLY A 212 -6.23 -7.32 -5.27
N GLY A 213 -5.09 -6.83 -4.75
CA GLY A 213 -3.89 -6.60 -5.55
C GLY A 213 -2.94 -7.79 -5.56
N ASP A 214 -2.15 -7.91 -6.62
CA ASP A 214 -1.08 -8.89 -6.76
C ASP A 214 0.27 -8.27 -6.31
N PRO A 215 0.85 -8.68 -5.16
CA PRO A 215 2.13 -8.14 -4.68
C PRO A 215 3.31 -8.50 -5.59
N ALA A 216 3.17 -9.47 -6.51
CA ALA A 216 4.19 -9.79 -7.51
C ALA A 216 4.09 -8.95 -8.79
N ARG A 217 2.99 -8.22 -9.01
CA ARG A 217 2.77 -7.35 -10.17
C ARG A 217 2.57 -5.89 -9.76
N VAL A 218 3.58 -5.34 -9.09
CA VAL A 218 3.61 -3.94 -8.64
C VAL A 218 4.40 -3.08 -9.62
N THR A 219 3.75 -2.03 -10.15
CA THR A 219 4.38 -1.02 -11.02
C THR A 219 4.46 0.30 -10.28
N LEU A 220 5.67 0.90 -10.25
CA LEU A 220 5.87 2.24 -9.71
C LEU A 220 5.70 3.29 -10.80
N CYS A 221 4.85 4.27 -10.53
CA CYS A 221 4.55 5.37 -11.43
C CYS A 221 4.62 6.70 -10.69
N GLY A 222 4.94 7.77 -11.42
CA GLY A 222 4.87 9.13 -10.89
C GLY A 222 5.07 10.19 -11.97
N GLN A 223 4.92 11.45 -11.57
CA GLN A 223 5.15 12.63 -12.42
C GLN A 223 6.16 13.57 -11.75
N GLY A 224 7.02 14.24 -12.53
CA GLY A 224 8.03 15.16 -12.01
C GLY A 224 8.95 14.50 -10.97
N SER A 225 9.02 15.08 -9.77
CA SER A 225 9.77 14.48 -8.64
C SER A 225 9.28 13.08 -8.26
N GLY A 226 8.01 12.75 -8.51
CA GLY A 226 7.47 11.40 -8.33
C GLY A 226 8.04 10.40 -9.33
N ALA A 227 8.23 10.82 -10.59
CA ALA A 227 8.90 10.00 -11.61
C ALA A 227 10.39 9.81 -11.28
N SER A 228 11.08 10.88 -10.85
CA SER A 228 12.45 10.80 -10.34
C SER A 228 12.54 9.82 -9.16
N SER A 229 11.58 9.87 -8.24
CA SER A 229 11.51 8.97 -7.08
C SER A 229 11.33 7.52 -7.50
N ALA A 230 10.44 7.23 -8.44
CA ALA A 230 10.23 5.88 -8.96
C ALA A 230 11.52 5.30 -9.58
N ILE A 231 12.31 6.13 -10.28
CA ILE A 231 13.62 5.73 -10.81
C ILE A 231 14.64 5.51 -9.69
N LEU A 232 14.75 6.45 -8.73
CA LEU A 232 15.69 6.29 -7.61
C LEU A 232 15.38 5.04 -6.79
N LEU A 233 14.09 4.75 -6.58
CA LEU A 233 13.63 3.54 -5.92
C LEU A 233 13.94 2.29 -6.75
N SER A 234 13.83 2.30 -8.08
CA SER A 234 14.19 1.12 -8.89
C SER A 234 15.69 0.84 -8.92
N LEU A 235 16.52 1.87 -8.72
CA LEU A 235 17.97 1.75 -8.65
C LEU A 235 18.48 1.30 -7.27
N SER A 236 17.79 1.69 -6.20
CA SER A 236 18.17 1.38 -4.82
C SER A 236 18.26 -0.12 -4.53
N ASN A 237 19.23 -0.53 -3.70
CA ASN A 237 19.30 -1.91 -3.22
C ASN A 237 18.29 -2.17 -2.09
N LEU A 238 17.80 -1.15 -1.39
CA LEU A 238 16.83 -1.31 -0.31
C LEU A 238 15.50 -1.86 -0.82
N THR A 239 15.11 -1.45 -2.02
CA THR A 239 13.93 -1.94 -2.74
C THR A 239 14.21 -3.19 -3.56
N LYS A 240 15.47 -3.63 -3.70
CA LYS A 240 15.88 -4.91 -4.32
C LYS A 240 16.19 -5.99 -3.31
N GLU A 241 16.35 -5.64 -2.05
CA GLU A 241 16.71 -6.59 -1.00
C GLU A 241 15.78 -6.54 0.19
N GLY A 242 15.01 -5.45 0.40
CA GLY A 242 14.11 -5.25 1.54
C GLY A 242 14.88 -5.32 2.86
N GLU A 243 14.61 -4.44 3.83
CA GLU A 243 15.14 -4.70 5.18
C GLU A 243 14.60 -6.05 5.75
N ALA A 244 13.59 -6.63 5.10
CA ALA A 244 13.07 -7.98 5.31
C ALA A 244 12.99 -8.87 4.03
N GLY A 245 13.96 -8.80 3.11
CA GLY A 245 14.14 -9.87 2.13
C GLY A 245 13.23 -9.84 0.89
N TRP A 246 13.38 -8.82 0.05
CA TRP A 246 12.91 -8.76 -1.34
C TRP A 246 13.31 -9.99 -2.19
N ARG A 247 14.42 -10.68 -1.86
CA ARG A 247 14.90 -11.86 -2.60
C ARG A 247 14.53 -13.22 -2.01
N ARG A 248 13.98 -13.31 -0.79
CA ARG A 248 13.86 -14.63 -0.13
C ARG A 248 12.70 -15.51 -0.61
N THR A 249 11.70 -14.97 -1.32
CA THR A 249 10.51 -15.77 -1.67
C THR A 249 10.18 -15.94 -3.14
N ASN A 250 10.87 -15.31 -4.11
CA ASN A 250 10.66 -15.70 -5.51
C ASN A 250 11.72 -15.16 -6.49
N LYS A 251 12.34 -16.05 -7.28
CA LYS A 251 13.37 -15.77 -8.30
C LYS A 251 12.90 -14.91 -9.50
N ARG A 252 11.68 -14.32 -9.47
CA ARG A 252 11.00 -13.78 -10.65
C ARG A 252 10.11 -12.55 -10.35
N ARG A 253 10.58 -11.60 -9.54
CA ARG A 253 9.86 -10.33 -9.27
C ARG A 253 10.63 -9.16 -9.88
N GLU A 254 10.06 -8.54 -10.92
CA GLU A 254 10.57 -7.30 -11.55
C GLU A 254 9.72 -6.12 -11.09
N VAL A 255 10.35 -5.08 -10.54
CA VAL A 255 9.71 -3.75 -10.43
C VAL A 255 9.96 -3.02 -11.74
N SER A 256 8.89 -2.82 -12.50
CA SER A 256 8.92 -1.90 -13.62
C SER A 256 8.58 -0.49 -13.16
N SER A 257 9.44 0.48 -13.47
CA SER A 257 9.14 1.90 -13.35
C SER A 257 8.62 2.43 -14.68
N ALA A 258 7.55 3.22 -14.66
CA ALA A 258 7.01 3.86 -15.87
C ALA A 258 6.90 5.39 -15.70
N MET A 259 7.36 6.14 -16.71
CA MET A 259 7.25 7.59 -16.78
C MET A 259 5.95 8.00 -17.49
N VAL A 260 5.27 9.01 -16.93
CA VAL A 260 4.25 9.77 -17.67
C VAL A 260 4.89 11.10 -18.04
N GLY A 261 5.24 11.26 -19.32
CA GLY A 261 5.84 12.48 -19.85
C GLY A 261 4.83 13.63 -19.96
N GLU A 262 5.32 14.86 -19.85
CA GLU A 262 4.55 16.06 -20.22
C GLU A 262 4.53 16.20 -21.75
N THR A 263 3.31 16.29 -22.30
CA THR A 263 2.97 16.54 -23.72
C THR A 263 3.12 15.34 -24.66
N VAL A 264 1.99 14.80 -25.16
CA VAL A 264 1.96 13.86 -26.30
C VAL A 264 0.84 14.27 -27.26
N THR A 265 1.27 14.63 -28.47
CA THR A 265 0.45 14.88 -29.67
C THR A 265 -0.26 13.62 -30.15
N LEU A 266 -1.46 13.80 -30.71
CA LEU A 266 -2.33 12.76 -31.28
C LEU A 266 -1.64 11.96 -32.40
N GLY A 267 -1.69 10.64 -32.31
CA GLY A 267 -1.36 9.72 -33.40
C GLY A 267 -2.00 8.34 -33.16
N THR A 268 -2.88 7.95 -34.07
CA THR A 268 -3.57 6.65 -34.17
C THR A 268 -2.58 5.51 -34.44
N ILE A 269 -2.80 4.31 -33.89
CA ILE A 269 -2.01 3.10 -34.22
C ILE A 269 -2.92 2.10 -34.96
N GLU A 270 -2.56 1.80 -36.21
CA GLU A 270 -2.99 0.62 -36.96
C GLU A 270 -2.00 -0.54 -36.73
N SER A 271 -2.55 -1.69 -36.31
CA SER A 271 -2.03 -3.07 -36.46
C SER A 271 -0.75 -3.51 -35.73
N VAL A 272 -0.79 -4.81 -35.34
CA VAL A 272 0.16 -5.54 -34.50
C VAL A 272 0.97 -6.49 -35.40
N GLU A 273 2.30 -6.39 -35.38
CA GLU A 273 3.18 -7.37 -36.02
C GLU A 273 4.05 -8.13 -35.01
N LYS A 274 4.06 -9.46 -35.12
CA LYS A 274 4.87 -10.42 -34.35
C LYS A 274 6.24 -10.60 -35.01
N LEU A 275 7.34 -10.63 -34.25
CA LEU A 275 8.60 -11.27 -34.68
C LEU A 275 9.43 -11.88 -33.51
N PRO A 276 10.36 -12.84 -33.80
CA PRO A 276 10.65 -14.03 -32.98
C PRO A 276 12.02 -14.04 -32.23
N HIS A 277 12.27 -15.12 -31.47
CA HIS A 277 13.42 -15.42 -30.60
C HIS A 277 14.79 -15.66 -31.29
N LYS A 278 15.91 -15.16 -30.72
CA LYS A 278 17.09 -15.91 -30.19
C LYS A 278 18.16 -14.99 -29.53
N GLU A 279 18.82 -15.51 -28.48
CA GLU A 279 19.69 -14.95 -27.40
C GLU A 279 21.13 -14.51 -27.79
N PRO A 280 22.08 -14.10 -26.87
CA PRO A 280 22.01 -13.83 -25.40
C PRO A 280 22.64 -12.50 -24.90
N GLU A 281 22.46 -12.23 -23.60
CA GLU A 281 23.28 -11.39 -22.70
C GLU A 281 23.47 -9.89 -23.00
N THR A 282 22.42 -9.13 -22.72
CA THR A 282 22.51 -7.88 -21.95
C THR A 282 21.11 -7.60 -21.45
N THR A 283 20.84 -7.83 -20.16
CA THR A 283 19.54 -7.53 -19.57
C THR A 283 19.41 -6.01 -19.41
N LEU A 284 19.15 -5.34 -20.54
CA LEU A 284 18.62 -3.99 -20.56
C LEU A 284 17.28 -4.02 -19.83
N VAL A 285 17.14 -3.22 -18.78
CA VAL A 285 15.87 -2.94 -18.12
C VAL A 285 14.89 -2.50 -19.21
N LYS A 286 13.95 -3.39 -19.56
CA LYS A 286 12.97 -3.12 -20.62
C LYS A 286 11.91 -2.17 -20.05
N LEU A 287 12.24 -0.87 -20.02
CA LEU A 287 11.29 0.18 -19.72
C LEU A 287 10.22 0.15 -20.83
N ARG A 288 9.05 -0.41 -20.53
CA ARG A 288 7.89 -0.26 -21.42
C ARG A 288 7.36 1.17 -21.22
N PRO A 289 7.30 2.01 -22.28
CA PRO A 289 6.63 3.29 -22.17
C PRO A 289 5.15 3.06 -21.82
N CYS A 290 4.63 3.82 -20.85
CA CYS A 290 3.22 3.80 -20.51
C CYS A 290 2.46 4.60 -21.56
N SER A 291 1.92 3.93 -22.58
CA SER A 291 0.95 4.55 -23.49
C SER A 291 -0.44 4.51 -22.84
N LEU A 292 -0.74 5.47 -21.96
CA LEU A 292 -2.09 5.65 -21.43
C LEU A 292 -2.59 7.08 -21.70
N LEU A 293 -3.77 7.11 -22.33
CA LEU A 293 -4.46 8.22 -22.97
C LEU A 293 -4.80 9.40 -22.02
N ALA A 294 -4.63 10.59 -22.61
CA ALA A 294 -5.12 11.93 -22.31
C ALA A 294 -5.78 12.22 -20.94
N TRP A 295 -5.16 13.17 -20.23
CA TRP A 295 -5.69 13.94 -19.11
C TRP A 295 -6.47 15.15 -19.66
N GLN A 296 -7.79 15.24 -19.42
CA GLN A 296 -8.55 16.48 -19.67
C GLN A 296 -9.18 16.93 -18.35
N GLN A 297 -8.75 18.09 -17.84
CA GLN A 297 -9.43 18.80 -16.77
C GLN A 297 -10.84 19.15 -17.24
N SER A 298 -11.88 18.59 -16.61
CA SER A 298 -13.22 19.16 -16.72
C SER A 298 -13.22 20.52 -16.01
N ARG A 299 -13.19 21.61 -16.78
CA ARG A 299 -13.69 22.90 -16.30
C ARG A 299 -15.19 22.74 -16.06
N ALA A 300 -15.60 22.78 -14.79
CA ALA A 300 -16.99 22.94 -14.42
C ALA A 300 -17.49 24.28 -14.97
N GLY A 301 -18.58 24.24 -15.73
CA GLY A 301 -19.29 25.44 -16.15
C GLY A 301 -19.96 26.12 -14.95
N ARG A 302 -19.63 27.39 -14.75
CA ARG A 302 -20.59 28.49 -14.57
C ARG A 302 -19.88 29.80 -14.84
#